data_AF-A0A0E2H244-F1
#
_entry.id   AF-A0A0E2H244-F1
#
_cell.length_a   1.000
_cell.length_b   1.000
_cell.length_c   1.000
_cell.angle_alpha   90.00
_cell.angle_beta   90.00
_cell.angle_gamma   90.00
#
_symmetry.space_group_name_H-M   'P 1'
#
loop_
_entity.id
_entity.type
_entity.pdbx_description
1 polymer ?
#
loop_
_entity_poly.entity_id
_entity_poly.type
_entity_poly.pdbx_seq_one_letter_code
_entity_poly.pdbx_strand_id
1 'polypeptide(L)'
;MITYKQLSLADIFTDCQNKFDNDKYKFLSLLDETIDLDEIVPASFVSHFHAATGRPRRHLLYPLLKALLLQLIFSIPTVSLLIIFLKYSQELRDFCGFDVLPDASKFTRFKQDFLLDLQSLFDRLVDLTEPICQKIDAEKAAMLLFDTSGIEAWVTENNPKYANSIIKQLKAFKKAKKPDDSYDPYKAAWC
;
A
#
# COMPACT_ATOMS: atom_id res chain seq x y z
N MET A 1 -1.52 -34.49 -29.24
CA MET A 1 -0.35 -33.76 -28.70
C MET A 1 -0.89 -32.42 -28.24
N ILE A 2 -1.03 -32.18 -26.93
CA ILE A 2 -1.55 -30.90 -26.43
C ILE A 2 -0.41 -29.90 -26.54
N THR A 3 -0.55 -28.93 -27.43
CA THR A 3 0.35 -27.78 -27.54
C THR A 3 0.17 -26.94 -26.28
N TYR A 4 1.09 -27.05 -25.33
CA TYR A 4 1.12 -26.16 -24.16
C TYR A 4 1.43 -24.75 -24.66
N LYS A 5 0.42 -23.88 -24.64
CA LYS A 5 0.60 -22.45 -24.89
C LYS A 5 1.40 -21.90 -23.71
N GLN A 6 2.69 -21.64 -23.93
CA GLN A 6 3.48 -20.89 -22.96
C GLN A 6 2.87 -19.49 -22.86
N LEU A 7 2.28 -19.17 -21.71
CA LEU A 7 1.74 -17.84 -21.46
C LEU A 7 2.89 -16.88 -21.14
N SER A 8 2.87 -15.72 -21.78
CA SER A 8 3.77 -14.62 -21.39
C SER A 8 3.29 -13.98 -20.09
N LEU A 9 4.16 -13.22 -19.42
CA LEU A 9 3.78 -12.42 -18.25
C LEU A 9 2.63 -11.44 -18.59
N ALA A 10 2.62 -10.90 -19.80
CA ALA A 10 1.56 -10.02 -20.29
C ALA A 10 0.22 -10.74 -20.46
N ASP A 11 0.24 -12.00 -20.91
CA ASP A 11 -0.97 -12.82 -21.00
C ASP A 11 -1.53 -13.11 -19.60
N ILE A 12 -0.67 -13.43 -18.63
CA ILE A 12 -1.06 -13.67 -17.24
C ILE A 12 -1.65 -12.40 -16.63
N PHE A 13 -0.97 -11.26 -16.79
CA PHE A 13 -1.46 -9.97 -16.30
C PHE A 13 -2.83 -9.62 -16.89
N THR A 14 -2.99 -9.81 -18.21
CA THR A 14 -4.27 -9.55 -18.91
C THR A 14 -5.38 -10.46 -18.41
N ASP A 15 -5.11 -11.75 -18.16
CA ASP A 15 -6.08 -12.68 -17.58
C ASP A 15 -6.46 -12.29 -16.15
N CYS A 16 -5.49 -11.90 -15.32
CA CYS A 16 -5.73 -11.37 -13.97
C CYS A 16 -6.61 -10.12 -14.01
N GLN A 17 -6.31 -9.17 -14.89
CA GLN A 17 -7.09 -7.94 -15.07
C GLN A 17 -8.53 -8.25 -15.51
N ASN A 18 -8.70 -9.13 -16.50
CA ASN A 18 -10.01 -9.55 -16.95
C ASN A 18 -10.84 -10.22 -15.84
N LYS A 19 -10.22 -11.07 -15.02
CA LYS A 19 -10.87 -11.66 -13.84
C LYS A 19 -11.24 -10.59 -12.82
N PHE A 20 -10.33 -9.65 -12.53
CA PHE A 20 -10.62 -8.55 -11.60
C PHE A 20 -11.83 -7.72 -12.04
N ASP A 21 -11.92 -7.39 -13.33
CA ASP A 21 -12.98 -6.53 -13.86
C ASP A 21 -14.32 -7.27 -14.02
N ASN A 22 -14.30 -8.55 -14.43
CA ASN A 22 -15.49 -9.28 -14.85
C ASN A 22 -15.93 -10.41 -13.91
N ASP A 23 -15.03 -10.95 -13.08
CA ASP A 23 -15.30 -12.11 -12.22
C ASP A 23 -14.54 -12.01 -10.88
N LYS A 24 -15.11 -11.20 -9.99
CA LYS A 24 -14.53 -10.88 -8.67
C LYS A 24 -14.35 -12.13 -7.80
N TYR A 25 -15.20 -13.13 -7.93
CA TYR A 25 -15.07 -14.38 -7.16
C TYR A 25 -13.86 -15.17 -7.63
N LYS A 26 -13.70 -15.32 -8.95
CA LYS A 26 -12.53 -15.98 -9.53
C LYS A 26 -11.25 -15.22 -9.25
N PHE A 27 -11.31 -13.90 -9.16
CA PHE A 27 -10.17 -13.09 -8.71
C PHE A 27 -9.79 -13.40 -7.25
N LEU A 28 -10.75 -13.46 -6.33
CA LEU A 28 -10.47 -13.83 -4.93
C LEU A 28 -9.95 -15.27 -4.80
N SER A 29 -10.52 -16.23 -5.55
CA SER A 29 -10.00 -17.60 -5.59
C SER A 29 -8.56 -17.64 -6.11
N LEU A 30 -8.25 -16.85 -7.14
CA LEU A 30 -6.88 -16.75 -7.66
C LEU A 30 -5.91 -16.25 -6.59
N LEU A 31 -6.30 -15.23 -5.81
CA LEU A 31 -5.46 -14.75 -4.71
C LEU A 31 -5.23 -15.83 -3.64
N ASP A 32 -6.27 -16.59 -3.30
CA ASP A 32 -6.17 -17.65 -2.29
C ASP A 32 -5.30 -18.83 -2.77
N GLU A 33 -5.35 -19.14 -4.07
CA GLU A 33 -4.52 -20.19 -4.69
C GLU A 33 -3.06 -19.79 -4.90
N THR A 34 -2.77 -18.48 -5.01
CA THR A 34 -1.43 -17.98 -5.38
C THR A 34 -0.66 -17.38 -4.23
N ILE A 35 -1.33 -16.86 -3.20
CA ILE A 35 -0.69 -16.29 -2.00
C ILE A 35 -0.66 -17.36 -0.91
N ASP A 36 0.46 -18.08 -0.83
CA ASP A 36 0.70 -19.02 0.26
C ASP A 36 1.17 -18.29 1.53
N LEU A 37 0.26 -18.08 2.48
CA LEU A 37 0.59 -17.45 3.76
C LEU A 37 1.58 -18.26 4.59
N ASP A 38 1.59 -19.59 4.48
CA ASP A 38 2.49 -20.43 5.24
C ASP A 38 3.93 -20.32 4.72
N GLU A 39 4.12 -19.99 3.44
CA GLU A 39 5.45 -19.76 2.86
C GLU A 39 6.01 -18.35 3.17
N ILE A 40 5.14 -17.34 3.19
CA ILE A 40 5.56 -15.94 3.33
C ILE A 40 5.64 -15.47 4.79
N VAL A 41 4.83 -16.04 5.70
CA VAL A 41 4.80 -15.62 7.10
C VAL A 41 5.89 -16.35 7.88
N PRO A 42 6.88 -15.65 8.45
CA PRO A 42 7.93 -16.31 9.22
C PRO A 42 7.38 -17.03 10.46
N ALA A 43 7.92 -18.21 10.77
CA ALA A 43 7.54 -18.97 11.96
C ALA A 43 7.74 -18.18 13.28
N SER A 44 8.69 -17.25 13.30
CA SER A 44 8.89 -16.30 14.40
C SER A 44 7.68 -15.40 14.61
N PHE A 45 7.08 -14.88 13.53
CA PHE A 45 5.87 -14.06 13.59
C PHE A 45 4.70 -14.87 14.15
N VAL A 46 4.48 -16.09 13.63
CA VAL A 46 3.42 -16.97 14.14
C VAL A 46 3.62 -17.23 15.64
N SER A 47 4.84 -17.55 16.06
CA SER A 47 5.17 -17.80 17.46
C SER A 47 4.93 -16.57 18.34
N HIS A 48 5.36 -15.39 17.89
CA HIS A 48 5.17 -14.13 18.61
C HIS A 48 3.69 -13.75 18.70
N PHE A 49 2.92 -13.92 17.61
CA PHE A 49 1.49 -13.68 17.60
C PHE A 49 0.73 -14.62 18.53
N HIS A 50 1.16 -15.88 18.67
CA HIS A 50 0.53 -16.84 19.56
C HIS A 50 1.10 -16.87 20.99
N ALA A 51 2.17 -16.11 21.26
CA ALA A 51 2.72 -15.98 22.60
C ALA A 51 1.64 -15.53 23.60
N ALA A 52 1.67 -16.13 24.78
CA ALA A 52 0.63 -15.96 25.80
C ALA A 52 0.54 -14.50 26.25
N THR A 53 -0.61 -13.86 25.99
CA THR A 53 -0.92 -12.48 26.41
C THR A 53 -1.91 -12.41 27.57
N GLY A 54 -2.16 -13.55 28.23
CA GLY A 54 -3.11 -13.65 29.35
C GLY A 54 -4.60 -13.57 28.95
N ARG A 55 -4.91 -13.35 27.67
CA ARG A 55 -6.28 -13.40 27.12
C ARG A 55 -6.30 -14.11 25.77
N PRO A 56 -7.32 -14.93 25.46
CA PRO A 56 -7.45 -15.53 24.14
C PRO A 56 -7.65 -14.43 23.09
N ARG A 57 -6.88 -14.52 22.00
CA ARG A 57 -7.03 -13.61 20.86
C ARG A 57 -8.28 -14.01 20.08
N ARG A 58 -9.20 -13.06 19.89
CA ARG A 58 -10.44 -13.27 19.12
C ARG A 58 -10.22 -13.35 17.61
N HIS A 59 -9.29 -12.56 17.10
CA HIS A 59 -8.96 -12.50 15.68
C HIS A 59 -7.63 -13.21 15.44
N LEU A 60 -7.61 -14.07 14.42
CA LEU A 60 -6.45 -14.88 14.04
C LEU A 60 -5.48 -14.06 13.16
N LEU A 61 -4.22 -14.51 13.10
CA LEU A 61 -3.16 -13.84 12.34
C LEU A 61 -3.49 -13.75 10.84
N TYR A 62 -3.80 -14.89 10.22
CA TYR A 62 -3.99 -14.96 8.77
C TYR A 62 -5.18 -14.12 8.27
N PRO A 63 -6.36 -14.11 8.93
CA PRO A 63 -7.43 -13.19 8.57
C PRO A 63 -7.04 -11.71 8.63
N LEU A 64 -6.26 -11.30 9.62
CA LEU A 64 -5.75 -9.93 9.70
C LEU A 64 -4.79 -9.62 8.55
N LEU A 65 -3.87 -10.54 8.24
CA LEU A 65 -2.95 -10.40 7.11
C LEU A 65 -3.68 -10.37 5.76
N LYS A 66 -4.60 -11.29 5.51
CA LYS A 66 -5.44 -11.31 4.29
C LYS A 66 -6.19 -10.00 4.10
N ALA A 67 -6.77 -9.45 5.17
CA ALA A 67 -7.46 -8.16 5.11
C ALA A 67 -6.52 -7.01 4.76
N LEU A 68 -5.28 -7.00 5.27
CA LEU A 68 -4.29 -5.98 4.93
C LEU A 68 -3.72 -6.16 3.52
N LEU A 69 -3.53 -7.40 3.06
CA LEU A 69 -3.15 -7.68 1.67
C LEU A 69 -4.25 -7.21 0.71
N LEU A 70 -5.50 -7.49 1.03
CA LEU A 70 -6.66 -7.00 0.28
C LEU A 70 -6.72 -5.47 0.28
N GLN A 71 -6.39 -4.83 1.41
CA GLN A 71 -6.25 -3.38 1.50
C GLN A 71 -5.21 -2.86 0.49
N LEU A 72 -4.06 -3.52 0.38
CA LEU A 72 -2.97 -3.14 -0.53
C LEU A 72 -3.32 -3.40 -1.99
N ILE A 73 -3.81 -4.60 -2.32
CA ILE A 73 -4.15 -5.02 -3.70
C ILE A 73 -5.22 -4.10 -4.30
N PHE A 74 -6.26 -3.76 -3.53
CA PHE A 74 -7.31 -2.84 -3.99
C PHE A 74 -7.00 -1.37 -3.73
N SER A 75 -5.79 -1.05 -3.27
CA SER A 75 -5.38 0.32 -2.97
C SER A 75 -6.38 1.06 -2.07
N ILE A 76 -6.94 0.37 -1.07
CA ILE A 76 -7.94 0.92 -0.17
C ILE A 76 -7.23 1.89 0.80
N PRO A 77 -7.51 3.21 0.73
CA PRO A 77 -6.68 4.23 1.38
C PRO A 77 -6.72 4.20 2.91
N THR A 78 -7.77 3.66 3.52
CA THR A 78 -7.93 3.69 4.99
C THR A 78 -8.48 2.40 5.55
N VAL A 79 -8.11 2.11 6.81
CA VAL A 79 -8.65 0.97 7.57
C VAL A 79 -10.17 1.10 7.75
N SER A 80 -10.68 2.32 7.96
CA SER A 80 -12.13 2.56 8.07
C SER A 80 -12.87 2.14 6.80
N LEU A 81 -12.31 2.46 5.63
CA LEU A 81 -12.90 2.07 4.35
C LEU A 81 -12.78 0.55 4.11
N LEU A 82 -11.65 -0.07 4.50
CA LEU A 82 -11.49 -1.53 4.48
C LEU A 82 -12.59 -2.21 5.31
N ILE A 83 -12.84 -1.72 6.52
CA ILE A 83 -13.90 -2.25 7.39
C ILE A 83 -15.29 -2.09 6.76
N ILE A 84 -15.56 -0.97 6.08
CA ILE A 84 -16.81 -0.77 5.34
C ILE A 84 -16.94 -1.83 4.23
N PHE A 85 -15.91 -2.05 3.41
CA PHE A 85 -15.94 -3.08 2.38
C PHE A 85 -16.18 -4.47 2.97
N LEU A 86 -15.44 -4.83 4.01
CA LEU A 86 -15.62 -6.10 4.73
C LEU A 86 -17.00 -6.20 5.37
N LYS A 87 -17.63 -5.10 5.80
CA LYS A 87 -18.99 -5.12 6.36
C LYS A 87 -20.06 -5.37 5.31
N TYR A 88 -19.88 -4.87 4.09
CA TYR A 88 -20.91 -4.95 3.04
C TYR A 88 -20.71 -6.06 2.02
N SER A 89 -19.52 -6.66 1.92
CA SER A 89 -19.28 -7.83 1.07
C SER A 89 -19.02 -9.08 1.93
N GLN A 90 -19.90 -10.09 1.77
CA GLN A 90 -19.71 -11.39 2.41
C GLN A 90 -18.48 -12.10 1.82
N GLU A 91 -18.24 -11.93 0.53
CA GLU A 91 -17.14 -12.53 -0.22
C GLU A 91 -15.78 -12.13 0.33
N LEU A 92 -15.59 -10.84 0.60
CA LEU A 92 -14.34 -10.35 1.18
C LEU A 92 -14.16 -10.85 2.63
N ARG A 93 -15.26 -11.03 3.38
CA ARG A 93 -15.19 -11.64 4.72
C ARG A 93 -14.81 -13.10 4.67
N ASP A 94 -15.43 -13.86 3.78
CA ASP A 94 -15.19 -15.28 3.60
C ASP A 94 -13.77 -15.53 3.12
N PHE A 95 -13.29 -14.75 2.15
CA PHE A 95 -11.91 -14.77 1.69
C PHE A 95 -10.92 -14.55 2.86
N CYS A 96 -11.19 -13.55 3.71
CA CYS A 96 -10.35 -13.29 4.87
C CYS A 96 -10.51 -14.34 5.97
N GLY A 97 -11.65 -15.02 6.08
CA GLY A 97 -11.96 -15.94 7.17
C GLY A 97 -12.38 -15.23 8.47
N PHE A 98 -13.15 -14.14 8.37
CA PHE A 98 -13.67 -13.44 9.55
C PHE A 98 -15.08 -13.91 9.94
N ASP A 99 -15.19 -14.59 11.08
CA ASP A 99 -16.49 -14.78 11.75
C ASP A 99 -17.01 -13.47 12.36
N VAL A 100 -16.07 -12.67 12.90
CA VAL A 100 -16.36 -11.36 13.48
C VAL A 100 -15.32 -10.36 13.03
N LEU A 101 -15.80 -9.24 12.49
CA LEU A 101 -14.93 -8.18 11.99
C LEU A 101 -14.17 -7.48 13.12
N PRO A 102 -12.85 -7.26 12.97
CA PRO A 102 -12.09 -6.38 13.84
C PRO A 102 -12.53 -4.91 13.65
N ASP A 103 -12.47 -4.14 14.73
CA ASP A 103 -12.62 -2.68 14.65
C ASP A 103 -11.32 -2.00 14.18
N ALA A 104 -11.38 -0.69 13.93
CA ALA A 104 -10.22 0.07 13.48
C ALA A 104 -9.08 0.10 14.50
N SER A 105 -9.39 0.04 15.80
CA SER A 105 -8.38 0.01 16.86
C SER A 105 -7.62 -1.32 16.87
N LYS A 106 -8.28 -2.43 16.51
CA LYS A 106 -7.64 -3.75 16.38
C LYS A 106 -6.63 -3.77 15.26
N PHE A 107 -6.98 -3.26 14.08
CA PHE A 107 -6.03 -3.13 12.97
C PHE A 107 -4.87 -2.20 13.32
N THR A 108 -5.14 -1.08 13.99
CA THR A 108 -4.09 -0.14 14.41
C THR A 108 -3.11 -0.79 15.38
N ARG A 109 -3.60 -1.45 16.43
CA ARG A 109 -2.77 -2.17 17.40
C ARG A 109 -2.01 -3.30 16.75
N PHE A 110 -2.64 -4.07 15.87
CA PHE A 110 -1.95 -5.14 15.15
C PHE A 110 -0.76 -4.61 14.35
N LYS A 111 -0.92 -3.52 13.60
CA LYS A 111 0.19 -2.91 12.83
C LYS A 111 1.31 -2.38 13.74
N GLN A 112 0.97 -1.88 14.94
CA GLN A 112 1.93 -1.34 15.89
C GLN A 112 2.68 -2.43 16.66
N ASP A 113 1.94 -3.36 17.25
CA ASP A 113 2.46 -4.42 18.13
C ASP A 113 3.34 -5.42 17.35
N PHE A 114 3.05 -5.61 16.05
CA PHE A 114 3.75 -6.56 15.18
C PHE A 114 4.52 -5.87 14.05
N LEU A 115 4.93 -4.61 14.24
CA LEU A 115 5.62 -3.83 13.20
C LEU A 115 6.87 -4.56 12.66
N LEU A 116 7.71 -5.09 13.57
CA LEU A 116 8.93 -5.80 13.20
C LEU A 116 8.63 -7.15 12.55
N ASP A 117 7.56 -7.82 12.95
CA ASP A 117 7.16 -9.07 12.33
C ASP A 117 6.59 -8.85 10.92
N LEU A 118 5.83 -7.77 10.72
CA LEU A 118 5.37 -7.33 9.40
C LEU A 118 6.55 -6.97 8.51
N GLN A 119 7.57 -6.29 9.04
CA GLN A 119 8.82 -6.05 8.31
C GLN A 119 9.47 -7.37 7.89
N SER A 120 9.60 -8.34 8.81
CA SER A 120 10.18 -9.64 8.50
C SER A 120 9.39 -10.43 7.45
N LEU A 121 8.06 -10.27 7.41
CA LEU A 121 7.21 -10.82 6.34
C LEU A 121 7.55 -10.19 4.98
N PHE A 122 7.71 -8.87 4.91
CA PHE A 122 8.11 -8.20 3.68
C PHE A 122 9.54 -8.58 3.24
N ASP A 123 10.48 -8.68 4.18
CA ASP A 123 11.84 -9.16 3.89
C ASP A 123 11.79 -10.58 3.31
N ARG A 124 10.93 -11.45 3.87
CA ARG A 124 10.71 -12.81 3.33
C ARG A 124 10.13 -12.80 1.92
N LEU A 125 9.22 -11.88 1.60
CA LEU A 125 8.71 -11.73 0.24
C LEU A 125 9.81 -11.31 -0.74
N VAL A 126 10.75 -10.45 -0.33
CA VAL A 126 11.93 -10.11 -1.13
C VAL A 126 12.78 -11.34 -1.37
N ASP A 127 13.07 -12.14 -0.34
CA ASP A 127 13.85 -13.38 -0.48
C ASP A 127 13.24 -14.37 -1.49
N LEU A 128 11.90 -14.46 -1.54
CA LEU A 128 11.18 -15.35 -2.46
C LEU A 128 11.17 -14.81 -3.89
N THR A 129 11.02 -13.50 -4.04
CA THR A 129 10.83 -12.85 -5.36
C THR A 129 12.15 -12.49 -6.03
N GLU A 130 13.19 -12.15 -5.28
CA GLU A 130 14.49 -11.72 -5.82
C GLU A 130 15.11 -12.75 -6.78
N PRO A 131 15.20 -14.06 -6.46
CA PRO A 131 15.74 -15.05 -7.39
C PRO A 131 14.90 -15.19 -8.66
N ILE A 132 13.59 -14.92 -8.59
CA ILE A 132 12.68 -14.96 -9.75
C ILE A 132 12.96 -13.75 -10.64
N CYS A 133 13.06 -12.55 -10.05
CA CYS A 133 13.41 -11.32 -10.75
C CYS A 133 14.76 -11.46 -11.48
N GLN A 134 15.79 -11.99 -10.81
CA GLN A 134 17.11 -12.24 -11.40
C GLN A 134 17.06 -13.21 -12.58
N LYS A 135 16.21 -14.24 -12.52
CA LYS A 135 16.02 -15.19 -13.63
C LYS A 135 15.27 -14.58 -14.82
N ILE A 136 14.37 -13.64 -14.58
CA ILE A 136 13.61 -12.96 -15.63
C ILE A 136 14.51 -11.97 -16.36
N ASP A 137 15.18 -11.08 -15.62
CA ASP A 137 16.03 -10.03 -16.16
C ASP A 137 16.96 -9.49 -15.05
N ALA A 138 18.19 -9.99 -15.01
CA ALA A 138 19.16 -9.63 -13.98
C ALA A 138 19.55 -8.13 -14.01
N GLU A 139 19.55 -7.51 -15.20
CA GLU A 139 19.87 -6.09 -15.32
C GLU A 139 18.77 -5.25 -14.68
N LYS A 140 17.50 -5.56 -14.96
CA LYS A 140 16.36 -4.86 -14.32
C LYS A 140 16.22 -5.18 -12.84
N ALA A 141 16.47 -6.41 -12.43
CA ALA A 141 16.43 -6.79 -11.01
C ALA A 141 17.47 -6.03 -10.18
N ALA A 142 18.62 -5.70 -10.77
CA ALA A 142 19.65 -4.87 -10.13
C ALA A 142 19.28 -3.38 -10.04
N MET A 143 18.21 -2.92 -10.69
CA MET A 143 17.77 -1.53 -10.65
C MET A 143 16.93 -1.26 -9.38
N LEU A 144 17.38 -0.32 -8.56
CA LEU A 144 16.59 0.21 -7.44
C LEU A 144 15.55 1.20 -7.97
N LEU A 145 14.28 0.79 -7.98
CA LEU A 145 13.15 1.68 -8.24
C LEU A 145 12.69 2.29 -6.91
N PHE A 146 12.90 3.60 -6.76
CA PHE A 146 12.35 4.36 -5.64
C PHE A 146 10.98 4.90 -6.04
N ASP A 147 9.93 4.37 -5.42
CA ASP A 147 8.61 4.99 -5.51
C ASP A 147 8.60 6.28 -4.67
N THR A 148 8.65 7.43 -5.36
CA THR A 148 8.62 8.74 -4.71
C THR A 148 7.21 9.25 -4.45
N SER A 149 6.17 8.50 -4.82
CA SER A 149 4.77 8.96 -4.70
C SER A 149 4.32 9.18 -3.25
N GLY A 150 5.03 8.61 -2.27
CA GLY A 150 4.82 8.83 -0.84
C GLY A 150 5.80 9.81 -0.17
N ILE A 151 6.75 10.38 -0.91
CA ILE A 151 7.72 11.34 -0.36
C ILE A 151 7.12 12.74 -0.46
N GLU A 152 6.47 13.20 0.62
CA GLU A 152 6.20 14.63 0.80
C GLU A 152 7.51 15.35 1.10
N ALA A 153 8.08 16.02 0.10
CA ALA A 153 9.21 16.90 0.35
C ALA A 153 8.73 18.06 1.23
N TRP A 154 9.11 18.03 2.51
CA TRP A 154 8.89 19.09 3.50
C TRP A 154 9.77 20.30 3.18
N VAL A 155 9.55 20.92 2.02
CA VAL A 155 10.20 22.16 1.63
C VAL A 155 9.34 23.33 2.08
N THR A 156 9.96 24.39 2.59
CA THR A 156 9.26 25.55 3.15
C THR A 156 8.32 26.19 2.11
N GLU A 157 8.69 26.08 0.84
CA GLU A 157 8.01 26.52 -0.36
C GLU A 157 6.63 25.85 -0.55
N ASN A 158 6.46 24.60 -0.08
CA ASN A 158 5.19 23.87 -0.18
C ASN A 158 4.16 24.31 0.87
N ASN A 159 4.52 25.21 1.79
CA ASN A 159 3.62 25.75 2.81
C ASN A 159 2.92 27.04 2.31
N PRO A 160 1.57 27.09 2.29
CA PRO A 160 0.84 28.30 1.91
C PRO A 160 1.21 29.54 2.72
N LYS A 161 1.68 29.38 3.96
CA LYS A 161 2.16 30.50 4.80
C LYS A 161 3.43 31.14 4.26
N TYR A 162 4.32 30.35 3.65
CA TYR A 162 5.57 30.84 3.07
C TYR A 162 5.29 31.71 1.84
N ALA A 163 4.50 31.21 0.89
CA ALA A 163 4.08 31.98 -0.29
C ALA A 163 3.39 33.30 0.10
N ASN A 164 2.49 33.25 1.10
CA ASN A 164 1.85 34.46 1.63
C ASN A 164 2.83 35.46 2.25
N SER A 165 3.91 34.99 2.88
CA SER A 165 4.94 35.85 3.45
C SER A 165 5.73 36.60 2.36
N ILE A 166 6.09 35.91 1.27
CA ILE A 166 6.76 36.49 0.11
C ILE A 166 5.86 37.53 -0.57
N ILE A 167 4.59 37.19 -0.84
CA ILE A 167 3.62 38.12 -1.43
C ILE A 167 3.48 39.38 -0.57
N LYS A 168 3.48 39.26 0.77
CA LYS A 168 3.40 40.41 1.67
C LYS A 168 4.63 41.31 1.56
N GLN A 169 5.83 40.74 1.45
CA GLN A 169 7.07 41.49 1.24
C GLN A 169 7.07 42.20 -0.12
N LEU A 170 6.65 41.52 -1.19
CA LEU A 170 6.58 42.09 -2.55
C LEU A 170 5.54 43.21 -2.65
N LYS A 171 4.41 43.11 -1.93
CA LYS A 171 3.43 44.20 -1.80
C LYS A 171 4.01 45.41 -1.06
N ALA A 172 4.74 45.17 0.03
CA ALA A 172 5.41 46.24 0.78
C ALA A 172 6.47 46.93 -0.09
N PHE A 173 7.23 46.15 -0.87
CA PHE A 173 8.18 46.66 -1.85
C PHE A 173 7.49 47.54 -2.90
N LYS A 174 6.40 47.07 -3.53
CA LYS A 174 5.63 47.85 -4.51
C LYS A 174 5.18 49.20 -3.91
N LYS A 175 4.68 49.19 -2.68
CA LYS A 175 4.25 50.41 -1.97
C LYS A 175 5.41 51.38 -1.71
N ALA A 176 6.58 50.88 -1.33
CA ALA A 176 7.73 51.70 -0.94
C ALA A 176 8.51 52.25 -2.14
N LYS A 177 8.71 51.44 -3.17
CA LYS A 177 9.58 51.76 -4.32
C LYS A 177 8.83 52.26 -5.54
N LYS A 178 7.50 52.13 -5.57
CA LYS A 178 6.62 52.54 -6.68
C LYS A 178 7.19 52.12 -8.05
N PRO A 179 7.49 50.81 -8.24
CA PRO A 179 7.90 50.30 -9.53
C PRO A 179 6.78 50.50 -10.56
N ASP A 180 7.11 50.30 -11.84
CA ASP A 180 6.17 50.42 -12.95
C ASP A 180 4.85 49.67 -12.70
N ASP A 181 3.76 50.16 -13.28
CA ASP A 181 2.41 49.63 -13.06
C ASP A 181 2.27 48.18 -13.55
N SER A 182 3.15 47.73 -14.45
CA SER A 182 3.24 46.32 -14.88
C SER A 182 3.72 45.35 -13.78
N TYR A 183 4.29 45.83 -12.67
CA TYR A 183 4.78 44.99 -11.59
C TYR A 183 3.63 44.38 -10.77
N ASP A 184 3.44 43.06 -10.86
CA ASP A 184 2.46 42.29 -10.10
C ASP A 184 3.14 41.47 -8.99
N PRO A 185 2.93 41.81 -7.70
CA PRO A 185 3.49 41.09 -6.56
C PRO A 185 3.09 39.61 -6.48
N TYR A 186 1.96 39.22 -7.09
CA TYR A 186 1.53 37.83 -7.12
C TYR A 186 2.28 37.02 -8.16
N LYS A 187 2.50 37.58 -9.36
CA LYS A 187 3.32 36.92 -10.39
C LYS A 187 4.78 36.82 -9.98
N ALA A 188 5.32 37.90 -9.39
CA ALA A 188 6.70 37.94 -8.92
C ALA A 188 6.99 36.99 -7.74
N ALA A 189 5.97 36.48 -7.04
CA ALA A 189 6.15 35.47 -6.00
C ALA A 189 6.39 34.05 -6.56
N TRP A 190 6.14 33.85 -7.85
CA TRP A 190 6.24 32.56 -8.55
C TRP A 190 7.24 32.59 -9.72
N CYS A 191 8.06 33.65 -9.82
CA CYS A 191 9.17 33.78 -10.77
C CYS A 191 10.51 33.68 -10.01
#